data_AF-I4A6Y6-F1
#
_entry.id   AF-I4A6Y6-F1
#
_cell.length_a   1.000
_cell.length_b   1.000
_cell.length_c   1.000
_cell.angle_alpha   90.00
_cell.angle_beta   90.00
_cell.angle_gamma   90.00
#
_symmetry.space_group_name_H-M   'P 1'
#
loop_
_entity.id
_entity.type
_entity.pdbx_description
1 polymer ?
#
loop_
_entity_poly.entity_id
_entity_poly.type
_entity_poly.pdbx_seq_one_letter_code
_entity_poly.pdbx_strand_id
1 'polypeptide(L)'
;MSNNQNSKKEKFTQPEKKSKVPLIGGAIVLGIAIIAGSFFLGNRSSDGDQYAVATLGQTVDYSGSPLQQAETAPVNAENGKVVVTTLSELKEKKFIYTQYQANDKTIPLTAVALPDGKVVVAVSICEPCNSDSFRIEGDNLVCNACNTTWTLNSFKGLSGGCQAYPPDRLVYTQNGDNLEVDQGILDAWKPRV
;
A
#
# COMPACT_ATOMS: atom_id res chain seq x y z
N MET A 1 -21.69 84.21 -10.76
CA MET A 1 -21.40 84.65 -12.14
C MET A 1 -21.66 83.48 -13.07
N SER A 2 -22.75 83.57 -13.84
CA SER A 2 -23.10 82.64 -14.91
C SER A 2 -22.11 82.75 -16.06
N ASN A 3 -21.80 81.66 -16.76
CA ASN A 3 -22.07 81.67 -18.19
C ASN A 3 -22.30 80.27 -18.77
N ASN A 4 -23.37 80.21 -19.54
CA ASN A 4 -23.80 79.13 -20.40
C ASN A 4 -22.94 79.16 -21.69
N GLN A 5 -22.92 78.07 -22.45
CA GLN A 5 -22.99 78.01 -23.93
C GLN A 5 -22.20 76.84 -24.56
N ASN A 6 -22.98 75.84 -24.98
CA ASN A 6 -23.14 75.33 -26.35
C ASN A 6 -21.98 74.78 -27.20
N SER A 7 -22.36 73.66 -27.83
CA SER A 7 -22.05 73.18 -29.20
C SER A 7 -20.92 72.15 -29.30
N LYS A 8 -21.24 70.87 -29.55
CA LYS A 8 -21.64 70.22 -30.83
C LYS A 8 -20.53 70.23 -31.88
N LYS A 9 -19.99 69.01 -32.13
CA LYS A 9 -19.48 68.47 -33.41
C LYS A 9 -18.18 69.12 -33.89
N GLU A 10 -17.13 68.45 -34.35
CA GLU A 10 -16.99 67.26 -35.19
C GLU A 10 -15.49 66.90 -35.30
N LYS A 11 -15.17 65.62 -35.57
CA LYS A 11 -14.01 65.04 -36.32
C LYS A 11 -13.68 63.66 -35.73
N PHE A 12 -14.33 62.60 -36.17
CA PHE A 12 -13.88 61.72 -37.26
C PHE A 12 -12.39 61.29 -37.16
N THR A 13 -12.23 60.00 -36.85
CA THR A 13 -11.19 59.04 -37.30
C THR A 13 -9.73 59.25 -36.86
N GLN A 14 -9.26 58.44 -35.90
CA GLN A 14 -8.43 57.25 -36.16
C GLN A 14 -8.33 56.33 -34.91
N PRO A 15 -8.08 55.02 -35.07
CA PRO A 15 -8.22 54.02 -34.01
C PRO A 15 -6.89 53.71 -33.30
N GLU A 16 -6.85 53.83 -31.98
CA GLU A 16 -5.69 53.37 -31.21
C GLU A 16 -5.80 51.86 -30.91
N LYS A 17 -5.09 51.11 -31.77
CA LYS A 17 -4.38 49.83 -31.55
C LYS A 17 -4.91 48.91 -30.42
N LYS A 18 -5.78 47.97 -30.81
CA LYS A 18 -6.01 46.70 -30.10
C LYS A 18 -4.68 45.94 -29.96
N SER A 19 -4.17 45.76 -28.73
CA SER A 19 -3.18 44.73 -28.46
C SER A 19 -3.90 43.37 -28.50
N LYS A 20 -3.57 42.57 -29.51
CA LYS A 20 -4.01 41.18 -29.58
C LYS A 20 -3.18 40.40 -28.57
N VAL A 21 -3.68 40.24 -27.34
CA VAL A 21 -3.19 39.16 -26.47
C VAL A 21 -3.52 37.86 -27.19
N PRO A 22 -2.53 36.99 -27.49
CA PRO A 22 -2.81 35.76 -28.22
C PRO A 22 -3.58 34.82 -27.29
N LEU A 23 -4.83 34.56 -27.64
CA LEU A 23 -5.77 33.62 -27.02
C LEU A 23 -5.20 32.18 -26.90
N ILE A 24 -4.07 31.93 -27.57
CA ILE A 24 -3.30 30.70 -27.56
C ILE A 24 -2.59 30.48 -26.21
N GLY A 25 -2.15 31.54 -25.52
CA GLY A 25 -1.44 31.43 -24.23
C GLY A 25 -2.35 30.94 -23.10
N GLY A 26 -3.61 31.39 -23.07
CA GLY A 26 -4.59 30.98 -22.05
C GLY A 26 -5.03 29.53 -22.18
N ALA A 27 -5.21 29.03 -23.41
CA ALA A 27 -5.59 27.65 -23.67
C ALA A 27 -4.47 26.65 -23.35
N ILE A 28 -3.21 27.03 -23.59
CA ILE A 28 -2.04 26.20 -23.26
C ILE A 28 -1.86 26.10 -21.74
N VAL A 29 -1.99 27.21 -21.00
CA VAL A 29 -1.88 27.19 -19.53
C VAL A 29 -3.01 26.38 -18.88
N LEU A 30 -4.25 26.47 -19.40
CA LEU A 30 -5.36 25.65 -18.92
C LEU A 30 -5.16 24.15 -19.25
N GLY A 31 -4.68 23.85 -20.45
CA GLY A 31 -4.37 22.48 -20.87
C GLY A 31 -3.26 21.85 -20.04
N ILE A 32 -2.19 22.60 -19.75
CA ILE A 32 -1.10 22.14 -18.87
C ILE A 32 -1.61 21.94 -17.44
N ALA A 33 -2.46 22.83 -16.92
CA ALA A 33 -3.04 22.69 -15.58
C ALA A 33 -3.99 21.48 -15.47
N ILE A 34 -4.77 21.18 -16.51
CA ILE A 34 -5.63 19.99 -16.55
C ILE A 34 -4.80 18.71 -16.66
N ILE A 35 -3.77 18.68 -17.54
CA ILE A 35 -2.88 17.53 -17.70
C ILE A 35 -2.10 17.28 -16.41
N ALA A 36 -1.52 18.31 -15.79
CA ALA A 36 -0.84 18.22 -14.51
C ALA A 36 -1.81 17.79 -13.39
N GLY A 37 -3.03 18.33 -13.36
CA GLY A 37 -4.07 17.94 -12.41
C GLY A 37 -4.49 16.48 -12.56
N SER A 38 -4.65 15.97 -13.79
CA SER A 38 -4.97 14.56 -14.04
C SER A 38 -3.80 13.62 -13.75
N PHE A 39 -2.55 14.07 -13.94
CA PHE A 39 -1.37 13.28 -13.56
C PHE A 39 -1.19 13.22 -12.03
N PHE A 40 -1.54 14.29 -11.32
CA PHE A 40 -1.48 14.34 -9.85
C PHE A 40 -2.68 13.67 -9.15
N LEU A 41 -3.84 13.56 -9.82
CA LEU A 41 -5.03 12.89 -9.30
C LEU A 41 -5.11 11.40 -9.67
N GLY A 42 -4.31 10.94 -10.64
CA GLY A 42 -4.40 9.59 -11.23
C GLY A 42 -3.66 8.47 -10.50
N ASN A 43 -2.83 8.77 -9.49
CA ASN A 43 -2.01 7.75 -8.83
C ASN A 43 -2.26 7.66 -7.33
N ARG A 44 -3.53 7.58 -6.93
CA ARG A 44 -3.89 7.00 -5.62
C ARG A 44 -3.75 5.47 -5.72
N SER A 45 -2.51 5.00 -5.79
CA SER A 45 -2.19 3.60 -5.53
C SER A 45 -2.75 3.28 -4.14
N SER A 46 -3.60 2.26 -4.05
CA SER A 46 -4.06 1.80 -2.76
C SER A 46 -2.84 1.33 -1.96
N ASP A 47 -2.81 1.57 -0.63
CA ASP A 47 -1.65 1.20 0.18
C ASP A 47 -1.29 -0.30 0.08
N GLY A 48 -2.20 -1.14 -0.43
CA GLY A 48 -1.95 -2.55 -0.70
C GLY A 48 -1.15 -2.86 -1.96
N ASP A 49 -1.18 -1.98 -2.98
CA ASP A 49 -0.54 -2.25 -4.28
C ASP A 49 0.98 -2.05 -4.27
N GLN A 50 1.51 -1.33 -3.28
CA GLN A 50 2.95 -1.12 -3.13
C GLN A 50 3.70 -2.32 -2.52
N TYR A 51 2.99 -3.25 -1.87
CA TYR A 51 3.61 -4.42 -1.20
C TYR A 51 3.36 -5.75 -1.92
N ALA A 52 2.26 -5.87 -2.69
CA ALA A 52 1.91 -7.12 -3.35
C ALA A 52 2.55 -7.18 -4.75
N VAL A 53 3.55 -8.05 -4.92
CA VAL A 53 4.17 -8.32 -6.23
C VAL A 53 3.82 -9.69 -6.82
N ALA A 54 3.28 -10.61 -6.00
CA ALA A 54 2.90 -11.96 -6.42
C ALA A 54 1.39 -12.21 -6.28
N THR A 55 0.89 -13.14 -7.10
CA THR A 55 -0.47 -13.67 -7.05
C THR A 55 -0.46 -15.19 -7.20
N LEU A 56 -1.38 -15.86 -6.51
CA LEU A 56 -1.59 -17.30 -6.67
C LEU A 56 -2.24 -17.66 -8.01
N GLY A 57 -2.86 -16.70 -8.70
CA GLY A 57 -3.65 -16.93 -9.90
C GLY A 57 -5.03 -17.55 -9.64
N GLN A 58 -5.46 -17.59 -8.38
CA GLN A 58 -6.76 -18.10 -7.96
C GLN A 58 -7.25 -17.32 -6.73
N THR A 59 -8.56 -17.22 -6.57
CA THR A 59 -9.18 -16.68 -5.34
C THR A 59 -9.05 -17.68 -4.20
N VAL A 60 -9.03 -17.18 -2.97
CA VAL A 60 -8.95 -18.01 -1.77
C VAL A 60 -10.18 -17.76 -0.89
N ASP A 61 -10.84 -18.84 -0.48
CA ASP A 61 -12.01 -18.79 0.38
C ASP A 61 -11.64 -19.07 1.85
N TYR A 62 -12.13 -18.19 2.73
CA TYR A 62 -11.96 -18.19 4.19
C TYR A 62 -13.29 -18.22 4.95
N SER A 63 -14.42 -18.48 4.28
CA SER A 63 -15.77 -18.51 4.88
C SER A 63 -16.01 -19.66 5.87
N GLY A 64 -15.07 -20.60 5.99
CA GLY A 64 -15.15 -21.75 6.89
C GLY A 64 -14.72 -21.45 8.34
N SER A 65 -14.34 -22.51 9.05
CA SER A 65 -13.77 -22.41 10.40
C SER A 65 -12.51 -21.54 10.43
N PRO A 66 -12.16 -20.94 11.59
CA PRO A 66 -10.94 -20.16 11.72
C PRO A 66 -9.70 -20.92 11.23
N LEU A 67 -8.92 -20.31 10.34
CA LEU A 67 -7.68 -20.88 9.85
C LEU A 67 -6.51 -20.38 10.70
N GLN A 68 -5.82 -21.30 11.37
CA GLN A 68 -4.58 -21.01 12.08
C GLN A 68 -3.41 -20.91 11.11
N GLN A 69 -2.35 -20.20 11.52
CA GLN A 69 -1.08 -20.24 10.80
C GLN A 69 -0.54 -21.68 10.75
N ALA A 70 -0.13 -22.11 9.57
CA ALA A 70 0.62 -23.34 9.39
C ALA A 70 2.10 -23.07 9.66
N GLU A 71 2.65 -23.67 10.71
CA GLU A 71 4.07 -23.56 11.04
C GLU A 71 4.94 -24.28 9.99
N THR A 72 6.08 -23.66 9.71
CA THR A 72 7.11 -24.17 8.80
C THR A 72 8.47 -24.06 9.46
N ALA A 73 9.47 -24.74 8.89
CA ALA A 73 10.82 -24.69 9.42
C ALA A 73 11.36 -23.25 9.39
N PRO A 74 12.18 -22.84 10.40
CA PRO A 74 12.86 -21.57 10.37
C PRO A 74 13.72 -21.40 9.11
N VAL A 75 13.80 -20.16 8.65
CA VAL A 75 14.51 -19.76 7.43
C VAL A 75 15.75 -18.95 7.80
N ASN A 76 16.80 -19.12 7.00
CA ASN A 76 18.06 -18.38 7.14
C ASN A 76 18.32 -17.55 5.88
N ALA A 77 19.27 -16.63 5.97
CA ALA A 77 19.70 -15.88 4.81
C ALA A 77 20.71 -16.67 3.96
N GLU A 78 20.50 -16.66 2.66
CA GLU A 78 21.44 -17.17 1.66
C GLU A 78 21.72 -16.05 0.65
N ASN A 79 22.99 -15.68 0.49
CA ASN A 79 23.42 -14.62 -0.43
C ASN A 79 22.67 -13.27 -0.23
N GLY A 80 22.37 -12.91 1.02
CA GLY A 80 21.67 -11.67 1.35
C GLY A 80 20.16 -11.69 1.09
N LYS A 81 19.58 -12.85 0.76
CA LYS A 81 18.14 -13.05 0.58
C LYS A 81 17.61 -14.09 1.57
N VAL A 82 16.36 -13.93 1.97
CA VAL A 82 15.63 -14.89 2.81
C VAL A 82 14.41 -15.36 2.02
N VAL A 83 14.36 -16.65 1.70
CA VAL A 83 13.17 -17.29 1.12
C VAL A 83 12.19 -17.53 2.27
N VAL A 84 11.11 -16.75 2.34
CA VAL A 84 10.13 -16.86 3.44
C VAL A 84 9.25 -18.09 3.25
N THR A 85 8.82 -18.34 2.01
CA THR A 85 8.06 -19.52 1.58
C THR A 85 8.04 -19.55 0.05
N THR A 86 7.27 -20.47 -0.53
CA THR A 86 7.01 -20.55 -1.97
C THR A 86 5.52 -20.32 -2.30
N LEU A 87 5.21 -19.97 -3.54
CA LEU A 87 3.83 -19.90 -4.00
C LEU A 87 3.14 -21.27 -3.93
N SER A 88 3.85 -22.35 -4.23
CA SER A 88 3.32 -23.71 -4.11
C SER A 88 2.90 -24.04 -2.68
N GLU A 89 3.77 -23.76 -1.70
CA GLU A 89 3.47 -24.00 -0.29
C GLU A 89 2.33 -23.09 0.19
N LEU A 90 2.31 -21.83 -0.25
CA LEU A 90 1.24 -20.90 0.10
C LEU A 90 -0.10 -21.25 -0.54
N LYS A 91 -0.14 -21.88 -1.73
CA LYS A 91 -1.38 -22.42 -2.32
C LYS A 91 -1.98 -23.53 -1.47
N GLU A 92 -1.15 -24.37 -0.87
CA GLU A 92 -1.58 -25.47 -0.01
C GLU A 92 -2.01 -24.96 1.36
N LYS A 93 -1.13 -24.20 2.03
CA LYS A 93 -1.28 -23.82 3.44
C LYS A 93 -2.08 -22.54 3.64
N LYS A 94 -2.11 -21.65 2.64
CA LYS A 94 -2.81 -20.36 2.58
C LYS A 94 -2.37 -19.30 3.60
N PHE A 95 -1.90 -19.71 4.77
CA PHE A 95 -1.46 -18.85 5.84
C PHE A 95 -0.32 -19.52 6.60
N ILE A 96 0.89 -18.97 6.49
CA ILE A 96 2.12 -19.60 6.97
C ILE A 96 2.73 -18.78 8.09
N TYR A 97 3.31 -19.48 9.06
CA TYR A 97 4.24 -18.92 10.05
C TYR A 97 5.62 -19.55 9.87
N THR A 98 6.66 -18.73 9.93
CA THR A 98 8.05 -19.16 10.01
C THR A 98 8.84 -18.18 10.88
N GLN A 99 10.11 -18.47 11.11
CA GLN A 99 11.02 -17.58 11.80
C GLN A 99 12.27 -17.36 10.97
N TYR A 100 12.63 -16.11 10.76
CA TYR A 100 13.97 -15.77 10.31
C TYR A 100 14.92 -15.77 11.50
N GLN A 101 16.05 -16.45 11.37
CA GLN A 101 17.08 -16.54 12.40
C GLN A 101 18.43 -16.06 11.86
N ALA A 102 19.02 -15.05 12.51
CA ALA A 102 20.39 -14.62 12.24
C ALA A 102 20.96 -13.81 13.39
N ASN A 103 22.26 -13.98 13.70
CA ASN A 103 22.99 -13.17 14.67
C ASN A 103 22.24 -12.98 16.01
N ASP A 104 21.77 -14.08 16.60
CA ASP A 104 20.97 -14.12 17.83
C ASP A 104 19.64 -13.34 17.78
N LYS A 105 19.21 -12.92 16.58
CA LYS A 105 17.92 -12.31 16.31
C LYS A 105 16.98 -13.34 15.70
N THR A 106 15.79 -13.44 16.29
CA THR A 106 14.67 -14.22 15.74
C THR A 106 13.55 -13.26 15.37
N ILE A 107 13.11 -13.29 14.12
CA ILE A 107 12.00 -12.47 13.62
C ILE A 107 10.89 -13.40 13.16
N PRO A 108 9.69 -13.37 13.78
CA PRO A 108 8.57 -14.15 13.30
C PRO A 108 8.08 -13.56 11.97
N LEU A 109 7.89 -14.40 10.98
CA LEU A 109 7.44 -14.02 9.64
C LEU A 109 6.16 -14.75 9.29
N THR A 110 5.34 -14.11 8.48
CA THR A 110 4.15 -14.73 7.91
C THR A 110 4.03 -14.43 6.43
N ALA A 111 3.48 -15.39 5.70
CA ALA A 111 2.99 -15.22 4.35
C ALA A 111 1.51 -15.59 4.31
N VAL A 112 0.70 -14.75 3.68
CA VAL A 112 -0.75 -14.94 3.60
C VAL A 112 -1.23 -14.75 2.16
N ALA A 113 -2.04 -15.70 1.71
CA ALA A 113 -2.82 -15.54 0.49
C ALA A 113 -4.05 -14.70 0.80
N LEU A 114 -4.23 -13.60 0.10
CA LEU A 114 -5.43 -12.79 0.23
C LEU A 114 -6.60 -13.43 -0.54
N PRO A 115 -7.86 -13.12 -0.18
CA PRO A 115 -9.04 -13.60 -0.90
C PRO A 115 -9.01 -13.39 -2.42
N ASP A 116 -8.44 -12.27 -2.89
CA ASP A 116 -8.27 -11.97 -4.31
C ASP A 116 -7.09 -12.70 -4.98
N GLY A 117 -6.37 -13.53 -4.22
CA GLY A 117 -5.21 -14.29 -4.65
C GLY A 117 -3.89 -13.52 -4.58
N LYS A 118 -3.87 -12.23 -4.19
CA LYS A 118 -2.60 -11.52 -3.94
C LYS A 118 -1.88 -12.12 -2.74
N VAL A 119 -0.56 -11.96 -2.68
CA VAL A 119 0.24 -12.47 -1.57
C VAL A 119 0.84 -11.32 -0.76
N VAL A 120 0.72 -11.43 0.57
CA VAL A 120 1.37 -10.54 1.53
C VAL A 120 2.40 -11.33 2.31
N VAL A 121 3.60 -10.76 2.44
CA VAL A 121 4.63 -11.20 3.38
C VAL A 121 4.75 -10.12 4.45
N ALA A 122 4.85 -10.51 5.72
CA ALA A 122 4.89 -9.59 6.84
C ALA A 122 5.71 -10.14 8.02
N VAL A 123 6.16 -9.25 8.90
CA VAL A 123 6.61 -9.63 10.24
C VAL A 123 5.38 -9.99 11.07
N SER A 124 5.32 -11.25 11.50
CA SER A 124 4.18 -11.84 12.22
C SER A 124 4.23 -11.45 13.68
N ILE A 125 3.98 -10.18 14.01
CA ILE A 125 3.95 -9.72 15.39
C ILE A 125 2.88 -8.65 15.61
N CYS A 126 2.11 -8.82 16.68
CA CYS A 126 1.18 -7.84 17.22
C CYS A 126 1.95 -7.10 18.31
N GLU A 127 2.67 -6.06 17.91
CA GLU A 127 3.73 -5.46 18.71
C GLU A 127 3.29 -5.01 20.11
N PRO A 128 2.09 -4.40 20.32
CA PRO A 128 1.71 -3.94 21.66
C PRO A 128 1.45 -5.07 22.66
N CYS A 129 1.05 -6.27 22.21
CA CYS A 129 0.83 -7.42 23.08
C CYS A 129 1.88 -8.53 22.92
N ASN A 130 2.89 -8.30 22.07
CA ASN A 130 4.00 -9.22 21.79
C ASN A 130 3.58 -10.65 21.39
N SER A 131 2.44 -10.77 20.69
CA SER A 131 1.98 -12.05 20.14
C SER A 131 2.44 -12.20 18.71
N ASP A 132 2.97 -13.36 18.37
CA ASP A 132 3.39 -13.70 17.01
C ASP A 132 2.44 -14.67 16.29
N SER A 133 1.33 -15.00 16.96
CA SER A 133 0.35 -15.99 16.54
C SER A 133 -0.98 -15.34 16.15
N PHE A 134 -1.49 -15.74 14.99
CA PHE A 134 -2.68 -15.19 14.36
C PHE A 134 -3.55 -16.27 13.76
N ARG A 135 -4.81 -15.92 13.50
CA ARG A 135 -5.75 -16.73 12.74
C ARG A 135 -6.56 -15.87 11.77
N ILE A 136 -7.10 -16.50 10.75
CA ILE A 136 -8.03 -15.89 9.81
C ILE A 136 -9.45 -16.35 10.15
N GLU A 137 -10.38 -15.41 10.25
CA GLU A 137 -11.81 -15.64 10.47
C GLU A 137 -12.61 -14.88 9.41
N GLY A 138 -13.02 -15.57 8.33
CA GLY A 138 -13.65 -14.91 7.18
C GLY A 138 -12.73 -13.85 6.58
N ASP A 139 -13.21 -12.60 6.56
CA ASP A 139 -12.47 -11.46 6.02
C ASP A 139 -11.53 -10.79 7.03
N ASN A 140 -11.30 -11.40 8.19
CA ASN A 140 -10.54 -10.81 9.29
C ASN A 140 -9.26 -11.57 9.59
N LEU A 141 -8.19 -10.83 9.85
CA LEU A 141 -6.99 -11.30 10.53
C LEU A 141 -7.13 -11.00 12.02
N VAL A 142 -6.90 -11.99 12.88
CA VAL A 142 -7.15 -11.90 14.33
C VAL A 142 -5.92 -12.32 15.12
N CYS A 143 -5.49 -11.49 16.07
CA CYS A 143 -4.42 -11.85 17.01
C CYS A 143 -4.92 -12.89 18.02
N ASN A 144 -4.16 -13.96 18.22
CA ASN A 144 -4.55 -15.04 19.14
C ASN A 144 -4.43 -14.64 20.63
N ALA A 145 -3.61 -13.65 20.97
CA ALA A 145 -3.45 -13.20 22.37
C ALA A 145 -4.50 -12.16 22.79
N CYS A 146 -4.71 -11.11 21.99
CA CYS A 146 -5.52 -9.95 22.40
C CYS A 146 -6.83 -9.80 21.61
N ASN A 147 -7.11 -10.66 20.63
CA ASN A 147 -8.28 -10.60 19.75
C ASN A 147 -8.46 -9.26 19.02
N THR A 148 -7.40 -8.45 18.88
CA THR A 148 -7.42 -7.32 17.94
C THR A 148 -7.63 -7.88 16.54
N THR A 149 -8.50 -7.21 15.78
CA THR A 149 -8.88 -7.62 14.43
C THR A 149 -8.51 -6.57 13.40
N TRP A 150 -8.10 -7.03 12.23
CA TRP A 150 -7.83 -6.23 11.05
C TRP A 150 -8.51 -6.84 9.84
N THR A 151 -8.84 -6.04 8.83
CA THR A 151 -9.28 -6.59 7.55
C THR A 151 -8.16 -7.44 6.95
N LEU A 152 -8.47 -8.62 6.45
CA LEU A 152 -7.48 -9.51 5.84
C LEU A 152 -6.81 -8.86 4.62
N ASN A 153 -7.59 -8.24 3.74
CA ASN A 153 -7.09 -7.64 2.50
C ASN A 153 -6.08 -6.50 2.72
N SER A 154 -6.39 -5.58 3.65
CA SER A 154 -5.64 -4.32 3.78
C SER A 154 -4.89 -4.16 5.10
N PHE A 155 -5.09 -5.07 6.05
CA PHE A 155 -4.61 -4.95 7.43
C PHE A 155 -5.09 -3.67 8.15
N LYS A 156 -6.16 -3.03 7.66
CA LYS A 156 -6.83 -1.94 8.35
C LYS A 156 -7.45 -2.43 9.65
N GLY A 157 -7.15 -1.76 10.76
CA GLY A 157 -7.73 -2.06 12.07
C GLY A 157 -9.25 -1.97 12.09
N LEU A 158 -9.89 -2.93 12.76
CA LEU A 158 -11.34 -3.03 12.91
C LEU A 158 -11.77 -2.94 14.37
N SER A 159 -11.14 -3.72 15.25
CA SER A 159 -11.46 -3.75 16.69
C SER A 159 -10.25 -4.14 17.54
N GLY A 160 -10.30 -3.85 18.85
CA GLY A 160 -9.25 -4.18 19.82
C GLY A 160 -8.25 -3.05 20.09
N GLY A 161 -7.30 -3.29 20.99
CA GLY A 161 -6.33 -2.27 21.46
C GLY A 161 -5.13 -2.05 20.54
N CYS A 162 -4.84 -3.00 19.64
CA CYS A 162 -3.61 -2.99 18.83
C CYS A 162 -3.85 -2.57 17.38
N GLN A 163 -5.00 -1.94 17.06
CA GLN A 163 -5.45 -1.70 15.68
C GLN A 163 -4.45 -0.97 14.78
N ALA A 164 -3.63 -0.09 15.35
CA ALA A 164 -2.60 0.65 14.63
C ALA A 164 -1.35 -0.19 14.29
N TYR A 165 -1.27 -1.41 14.81
CA TYR A 165 -0.10 -2.28 14.73
C TYR A 165 -0.47 -3.68 14.21
N PRO A 166 -1.01 -3.79 12.96
CA PRO A 166 -1.12 -5.09 12.30
C PRO A 166 0.27 -5.70 12.05
N PRO A 167 0.37 -6.99 11.69
CA PRO A 167 1.61 -7.55 11.15
C PRO A 167 2.25 -6.63 10.10
N ASP A 168 3.55 -6.38 10.25
CA ASP A 168 4.23 -5.34 9.51
C ASP A 168 4.57 -5.80 8.10
N ARG A 169 3.93 -5.23 7.08
CA ARG A 169 4.06 -5.69 5.70
C ARG A 169 5.47 -5.44 5.18
N LEU A 170 6.04 -6.46 4.56
CA LEU A 170 7.38 -6.43 4.00
C LEU A 170 7.32 -6.27 2.48
N VAL A 171 8.27 -5.51 1.94
CA VAL A 171 8.58 -5.57 0.52
C VAL A 171 9.34 -6.87 0.26
N TYR A 172 8.90 -7.61 -0.74
CA TYR A 172 9.52 -8.87 -1.17
C TYR A 172 9.58 -8.92 -2.70
N THR A 173 10.35 -9.87 -3.23
CA THR A 173 10.42 -10.20 -4.65
C THR A 173 9.96 -11.63 -4.86
N GLN A 174 9.25 -11.88 -5.96
CA GLN A 174 8.99 -13.24 -6.42
C GLN A 174 10.09 -13.67 -7.40
N ASN A 175 10.80 -14.75 -7.08
CA ASN A 175 11.82 -15.35 -7.94
C ASN A 175 11.42 -16.79 -8.27
N GLY A 176 10.76 -16.97 -9.42
CA GLY A 176 10.13 -18.24 -9.75
C GLY A 176 9.02 -18.58 -8.75
N ASP A 177 9.21 -19.66 -8.00
CA ASP A 177 8.29 -20.10 -6.93
C ASP A 177 8.59 -19.42 -5.58
N ASN A 178 9.80 -18.87 -5.39
CA ASN A 178 10.24 -18.35 -4.09
C ASN A 178 9.71 -16.93 -3.83
N LEU A 179 9.33 -16.68 -2.57
CA LEU A 179 9.01 -15.36 -2.05
C LEU A 179 10.19 -14.88 -1.18
N GLU A 180 10.95 -13.92 -1.70
CA GLU A 180 12.25 -13.52 -1.16
C GLU A 180 12.19 -12.12 -0.54
N VAL A 181 12.66 -12.00 0.71
CA VAL A 181 12.88 -10.72 1.39
C VAL A 181 14.38 -10.44 1.45
N ASP A 182 14.77 -9.18 1.24
CA ASP A 182 16.14 -8.74 1.46
C ASP A 182 16.54 -8.89 2.92
N GLN A 183 17.65 -9.59 3.18
CA GLN A 183 18.16 -9.81 4.53
C GLN A 183 18.31 -8.48 5.29
N GLY A 184 18.81 -7.43 4.62
CA GLY A 184 19.02 -6.12 5.24
C GLY A 184 17.74 -5.48 5.79
N ILE A 185 16.57 -5.77 5.20
CA ILE A 185 15.28 -5.30 5.71
C ILE A 185 15.00 -5.97 7.05
N LEU A 186 15.19 -7.28 7.13
CA LEU A 186 14.95 -8.06 8.35
C LEU A 186 15.96 -7.71 9.44
N ASP A 187 17.24 -7.61 9.10
CA ASP A 187 18.29 -7.24 10.06
C ASP A 187 18.05 -5.85 10.67
N ALA A 188 17.60 -4.90 9.85
CA ALA A 188 17.28 -3.53 10.30
C ALA A 188 15.92 -3.40 10.99
N TRP A 189 15.02 -4.39 10.84
CA TRP A 189 13.66 -4.31 11.38
C TRP A 189 13.67 -4.17 12.91
N LYS A 190 12.79 -3.30 13.41
CA LYS A 190 12.54 -3.08 14.84
C LYS A 190 11.04 -2.89 15.05
N PRO A 191 10.50 -3.28 16.21
CA PRO A 191 9.13 -2.96 16.57
C PRO A 191 8.85 -1.45 16.48
N ARG A 192 7.63 -1.10 16.08
CA ARG A 192 7.14 0.28 15.93
C ARG A 192 6.67 0.89 17.26
N VAL A 193 6.59 0.09 18.33
CA VAL A 193 6.20 0.49 19.70
C VAL A 193 7.30 0.24 20.71
#